data_AF-A0AAU4M413-F1
#
_entry.id   AF-A0AAU4M413-F1
#
_cell.length_a   1.000
_cell.length_b   1.000
_cell.length_c   1.000
_cell.angle_alpha   90.00
_cell.angle_beta   90.00
_cell.angle_gamma   90.00
#
_symmetry.space_group_name_H-M   'P 1'
#
loop_
_entity.id
_entity.type
_entity.pdbx_description
1 polymer ?
#
loop_
_entity_poly.entity_id
_entity_poly.type
_entity_poly.pdbx_seq_one_letter_code
_entity_poly.pdbx_strand_id
1 'polypeptide(L)'
;MPEGDTVPQRLRGVKTLTGLRRWRDALVHANSLQDGSYGCALGAMSIEMSDNDERSRQALNASFDAWRRMLIETLTRLRVLGVLAEDADPQRLGTGLLAALQGGYVLAQNAHNSEPMAVALDMALDHIAAFARG
;
A
#
# COMPACT_ATOMS: atom_id res chain seq x y z
N MET A 1 -14.38 6.66 17.35
CA MET A 1 -13.19 5.83 17.04
C MET A 1 -12.00 6.45 17.74
N PRO A 2 -11.10 5.71 18.40
CA PRO A 2 -9.88 6.32 18.91
C PRO A 2 -9.06 6.83 17.73
N GLU A 3 -8.76 8.13 17.78
CA GLU A 3 -7.78 8.81 16.95
C GLU A 3 -6.40 8.18 17.16
N GLY A 4 -5.61 7.96 16.10
CA GLY A 4 -4.19 7.72 16.32
C GLY A 4 -3.35 7.26 15.14
N ASP A 5 -3.76 6.23 14.40
CA ASP A 5 -2.88 5.63 13.37
C ASP A 5 -3.61 5.43 12.04
N THR A 6 -3.32 6.32 11.10
CA THR A 6 -3.66 6.13 9.69
C THR A 6 -3.00 4.83 9.18
N VAL A 7 -3.64 4.13 8.25
CA VAL A 7 -3.10 2.90 7.64
C VAL A 7 -1.63 3.04 7.17
N PRO A 8 -1.19 4.15 6.54
CA PRO A 8 0.23 4.36 6.22
C PRO A 8 1.16 4.47 7.44
N GLN A 9 0.72 5.02 8.59
CA GLN A 9 1.55 5.09 9.80
C GLN A 9 1.86 3.70 10.38
N ARG A 10 0.97 2.72 10.20
CA ARG A 10 1.18 1.35 10.67
C ARG A 10 2.39 0.67 10.03
N LEU A 11 2.79 1.05 8.82
CA LEU A 11 3.99 0.54 8.14
C LEU A 11 5.28 0.83 8.94
N ARG A 12 5.33 1.94 9.69
CA ARG A 12 6.51 2.31 10.49
C ARG A 12 6.83 1.28 11.58
N GLY A 13 5.81 0.60 12.11
CA GLY A 13 5.95 -0.43 13.13
C GLY A 13 6.19 -1.84 12.60
N VAL A 14 6.10 -2.06 11.28
CA VAL A 14 6.24 -3.40 10.69
C VAL A 14 7.68 -3.88 10.79
N LYS A 15 7.84 -5.02 11.48
CA LYS A 15 9.12 -5.73 11.68
C LYS A 15 9.05 -7.23 11.32
N THR A 16 7.89 -7.74 10.91
CA THR A 16 7.67 -9.13 10.54
C THR A 16 6.73 -9.24 9.33
N LEU A 17 6.76 -10.37 8.62
CA LEU A 17 5.81 -10.64 7.52
C LEU A 17 4.36 -10.68 8.02
N THR A 18 4.11 -11.21 9.22
CA THR A 18 2.79 -11.15 9.86
C THR A 18 2.36 -9.71 10.11
N GLY A 19 3.27 -8.83 10.51
CA GLY A 19 3.00 -7.40 10.64
C GLY A 19 2.60 -6.76 9.31
N LEU A 20 3.26 -7.16 8.21
CA LEU A 20 2.95 -6.69 6.87
C LEU A 20 1.57 -7.19 6.40
N ARG A 21 1.21 -8.45 6.68
CA ARG A 21 -0.14 -8.98 6.42
C ARG A 21 -1.21 -8.25 7.24
N ARG A 22 -0.97 -7.96 8.52
CA ARG A 22 -1.90 -7.15 9.34
C ARG A 22 -2.09 -5.73 8.79
N TRP A 23 -1.04 -5.12 8.23
CA TRP A 23 -1.17 -3.84 7.54
C TRP A 23 -2.09 -3.96 6.32
N ARG A 24 -1.92 -5.01 5.50
CA ARG A 24 -2.82 -5.33 4.37
C ARG A 24 -4.26 -5.48 4.84
N ASP A 25 -4.50 -6.27 5.88
CA ASP A 25 -5.86 -6.55 6.37
C ASP A 25 -6.56 -5.27 6.84
N ALA A 26 -5.83 -4.40 7.54
CA ALA A 26 -6.34 -3.11 7.95
C ALA A 26 -6.70 -2.21 6.76
N LEU A 27 -5.93 -2.29 5.68
CA LEU A 27 -6.11 -1.50 4.47
C LEU A 27 -7.34 -1.98 3.69
N VAL A 28 -7.49 -3.30 3.50
CA VAL A 28 -8.67 -3.91 2.89
C VAL A 28 -9.92 -3.62 3.72
N HIS A 29 -9.85 -3.78 5.04
CA HIS A 29 -10.99 -3.53 5.93
C HIS A 29 -11.45 -2.07 5.89
N ALA A 30 -10.52 -1.11 5.93
CA ALA A 30 -10.85 0.30 5.77
C ALA A 30 -11.55 0.56 4.42
N ASN A 31 -11.10 -0.10 3.36
CA ASN A 31 -11.73 -0.03 2.04
C ASN A 31 -13.16 -0.63 2.02
N SER A 32 -13.39 -1.76 2.69
CA SER A 32 -14.72 -2.37 2.79
C SER A 32 -15.71 -1.49 3.54
N LEU A 33 -15.28 -0.74 4.57
CA LEU A 33 -16.14 0.16 5.35
C LEU A 33 -16.67 1.37 4.55
N GLN A 34 -16.20 1.58 3.33
CA GLN A 34 -16.64 2.65 2.43
C GLN A 34 -17.12 2.08 1.09
N ASP A 35 -17.60 0.83 1.05
CA ASP A 35 -18.06 0.16 -0.18
C ASP A 35 -17.01 0.18 -1.31
N GLY A 36 -15.74 0.02 -0.97
CA GLY A 36 -14.63 0.09 -1.92
C GLY A 36 -14.14 1.51 -2.25
N SER A 37 -14.67 2.53 -1.58
CA SER A 37 -14.41 3.96 -1.86
C SER A 37 -13.35 4.59 -0.96
N TYR A 38 -12.62 3.81 -0.14
CA TYR A 38 -11.65 4.39 0.79
C TYR A 38 -10.37 4.80 0.07
N GLY A 39 -9.99 6.07 0.20
CA GLY A 39 -8.58 6.50 0.24
C GLY A 39 -7.63 5.92 -0.82
N CYS A 40 -8.00 5.98 -2.09
CA CYS A 40 -7.03 5.90 -3.17
C CYS A 40 -6.65 7.29 -3.63
N ALA A 41 -5.51 7.40 -4.31
CA ALA A 41 -5.24 8.49 -5.22
C ALA A 41 -6.43 8.90 -6.08
N LEU A 42 -7.42 8.05 -6.37
CA LEU A 42 -8.67 8.44 -7.03
C LEU A 42 -9.53 9.46 -6.26
N GLY A 43 -9.56 9.39 -4.92
CA GLY A 43 -10.19 10.40 -4.08
C GLY A 43 -9.40 11.71 -4.05
N ALA A 44 -8.06 11.63 -4.04
CA ALA A 44 -7.19 12.79 -4.21
C ALA A 44 -7.30 13.40 -5.63
N MET A 45 -7.38 12.57 -6.68
CA MET A 45 -7.62 12.96 -8.07
C MET A 45 -8.96 13.68 -8.21
N SER A 46 -10.04 13.18 -7.59
CA SER A 46 -11.35 13.83 -7.67
C SER A 46 -11.39 15.21 -6.99
N ILE A 47 -10.64 15.39 -5.91
CA ILE A 47 -10.54 16.66 -5.18
C ILE A 47 -9.57 17.63 -5.86
N GLU A 48 -8.43 17.14 -6.38
CA GLU A 48 -7.35 17.97 -6.93
C GLU A 48 -7.49 18.27 -8.42
N MET A 49 -8.17 17.42 -9.22
CA MET A 49 -8.44 17.72 -10.65
C MET A 49 -9.39 18.91 -10.85
N SER A 50 -10.00 19.41 -9.77
CA SER A 50 -10.83 20.62 -9.81
C SER A 50 -10.02 21.90 -10.06
N ASP A 51 -8.71 21.93 -9.77
CA ASP A 51 -7.88 23.13 -9.87
C ASP A 51 -6.52 22.86 -10.56
N ASN A 52 -6.52 22.96 -11.89
CA ASN A 52 -5.35 23.11 -12.78
C ASN A 52 -4.42 21.88 -12.95
N ASP A 53 -4.46 21.28 -14.16
CA ASP A 53 -3.90 19.96 -14.54
C ASP A 53 -2.44 19.71 -14.07
N GLU A 54 -1.57 20.72 -14.10
CA GLU A 54 -0.16 20.52 -13.73
C GLU A 54 0.08 20.46 -12.21
N ARG A 55 -0.65 21.26 -11.40
CA ARG A 55 -0.49 21.24 -9.94
C ARG A 55 -1.04 19.95 -9.34
N SER A 56 -2.18 19.50 -9.83
CA SER A 56 -2.80 18.24 -9.43
C SER A 56 -1.90 17.05 -9.77
N ARG A 57 -1.27 17.04 -10.95
CA ARG A 57 -0.30 16.00 -11.33
C ARG A 57 0.92 15.98 -10.41
N GLN A 58 1.45 17.14 -10.02
CA GLN A 58 2.60 17.23 -9.12
C GLN A 58 2.27 16.74 -7.70
N ALA A 59 1.12 17.15 -7.16
CA ALA A 59 0.66 16.73 -5.84
C ALA A 59 0.36 15.21 -5.79
N LEU A 60 -0.24 14.67 -6.85
CA LEU A 60 -0.46 13.23 -7.02
C LEU A 60 0.87 12.44 -7.04
N ASN A 61 1.85 12.91 -7.83
CA ASN A 61 3.17 12.28 -7.89
C ASN A 61 3.87 12.31 -6.52
N ALA A 62 3.83 13.45 -5.82
CA ALA A 62 4.42 13.58 -4.49
C ALA A 62 3.78 12.61 -3.48
N SER A 63 2.47 12.41 -3.57
CA SER A 63 1.73 11.46 -2.74
C SER A 63 2.16 10.02 -3.02
N PHE A 64 2.24 9.61 -4.28
CA PHE A 64 2.74 8.28 -4.65
C PHE A 64 4.18 8.07 -4.21
N ASP A 65 5.03 9.08 -4.34
CA ASP A 65 6.42 9.00 -3.88
C ASP A 65 6.54 8.87 -2.36
N ALA A 66 5.66 9.52 -1.59
CA ALA A 66 5.61 9.32 -0.14
C ALA A 66 5.23 7.87 0.21
N TRP A 67 4.19 7.33 -0.42
CA TRP A 67 3.78 5.93 -0.23
C TRP A 67 4.86 4.94 -0.64
N ARG A 68 5.46 5.15 -1.82
CA ARG A 68 6.56 4.32 -2.34
C ARG A 68 7.71 4.26 -1.34
N ARG A 69 8.15 5.41 -0.82
CA ARG A 69 9.22 5.49 0.18
C ARG A 69 8.89 4.72 1.45
N MET A 70 7.68 4.87 2.00
CA MET A 70 7.27 4.13 3.21
C MET A 70 7.30 2.61 3.02
N LEU A 71 6.88 2.12 1.84
CA LEU A 71 6.93 0.70 1.51
C LEU A 71 8.37 0.20 1.38
N ILE A 72 9.21 0.93 0.64
CA ILE A 72 10.64 0.61 0.47
C ILE A 72 11.35 0.59 1.82
N GLU A 73 11.13 1.59 2.69
CA GLU A 73 11.72 1.66 4.02
C GLU A 73 11.31 0.47 4.88
N THR A 74 10.04 0.05 4.78
CA THR A 74 9.53 -1.12 5.50
C THR A 74 10.20 -2.41 5.03
N LEU A 75 10.29 -2.63 3.72
CA LEU A 75 10.93 -3.82 3.15
C LEU A 75 12.44 -3.83 3.42
N THR A 76 13.09 -2.66 3.37
CA THR A 76 14.49 -2.49 3.74
C THR A 76 14.70 -2.89 5.20
N ARG A 77 13.81 -2.46 6.11
CA ARG A 77 13.84 -2.86 7.52
C ARG A 77 13.69 -4.37 7.68
N LEU A 78 12.75 -5.01 7.00
CA LEU A 78 12.57 -6.46 7.05
C LEU A 78 13.83 -7.21 6.58
N ARG A 79 14.50 -6.71 5.53
CA ARG A 79 15.78 -7.26 5.07
C ARG A 79 16.89 -7.11 6.11
N VAL A 80 17.05 -5.91 6.67
CA VAL A 80 18.07 -5.63 7.72
C VAL A 80 17.84 -6.47 8.98
N LEU A 81 16.59 -6.73 9.35
CA LEU A 81 16.22 -7.56 10.49
C LEU A 81 16.37 -9.08 10.23
N GLY A 82 16.80 -9.49 9.04
CA GLY A 82 16.93 -10.91 8.71
C GLY A 82 15.64 -11.57 8.23
N VAL A 83 14.49 -10.88 8.27
CA VAL A 83 13.18 -11.45 7.88
C VAL A 83 13.11 -11.76 6.39
N LEU A 84 13.70 -10.89 5.55
CA LEU A 84 13.88 -11.13 4.11
C LEU A 84 15.35 -11.46 3.82
N ALA A 85 15.59 -12.27 2.79
CA ALA A 85 16.90 -12.60 2.26
C ALA A 85 17.61 -11.36 1.67
N GLU A 86 18.94 -11.43 1.53
CA GLU A 86 19.75 -10.28 1.08
C GLU A 86 19.50 -9.92 -0.39
N ASP A 87 19.12 -10.89 -1.22
CA ASP A 87 18.77 -10.72 -2.62
C ASP A 87 17.35 -10.16 -2.84
N ALA A 88 16.56 -10.01 -1.77
CA ALA A 88 15.30 -9.27 -1.82
C ALA A 88 15.60 -7.79 -2.10
N ASP A 89 15.20 -7.31 -3.28
CA ASP A 89 15.35 -5.91 -3.69
C ASP A 89 14.16 -5.06 -3.19
N PRO A 90 14.35 -4.22 -2.14
CA PRO A 90 13.26 -3.44 -1.56
C PRO A 90 12.70 -2.39 -2.53
N GLN A 91 13.49 -1.91 -3.49
CA GLN A 91 13.06 -0.92 -4.48
C GLN A 91 12.05 -1.53 -5.45
N ARG A 92 12.39 -2.70 -6.02
CA ARG A 92 11.50 -3.43 -6.93
C ARG A 92 10.26 -3.94 -6.21
N LEU A 93 10.43 -4.57 -5.05
CA LEU A 93 9.32 -5.11 -4.27
C LEU A 93 8.39 -4.00 -3.77
N GLY A 94 8.93 -2.87 -3.29
CA GLY A 94 8.13 -1.73 -2.83
C GLY A 94 7.35 -1.06 -3.96
N THR A 95 7.95 -0.94 -5.14
CA THR A 95 7.26 -0.40 -6.33
C THR A 95 6.15 -1.34 -6.79
N GLY A 96 6.40 -2.65 -6.84
CA GLY A 96 5.38 -3.65 -7.19
C GLY A 96 4.20 -3.67 -6.21
N LEU A 97 4.49 -3.59 -4.91
CA LEU A 97 3.45 -3.51 -3.88
C LEU A 97 2.63 -2.21 -3.97
N LEU A 98 3.26 -1.08 -4.31
CA LEU A 98 2.52 0.16 -4.57
C LEU A 98 1.60 0.02 -5.79
N ALA A 99 2.08 -0.59 -6.88
CA ALA A 99 1.28 -0.81 -8.07
C ALA A 99 0.06 -1.70 -7.78
N ALA A 100 0.25 -2.79 -7.03
CA ALA A 100 -0.84 -3.66 -6.57
C ALA A 100 -1.85 -2.91 -5.69
N LEU A 101 -1.36 -2.04 -4.80
CA LEU A 101 -2.21 -1.20 -3.95
C LEU A 101 -3.08 -0.24 -4.77
N GLN A 102 -2.48 0.51 -5.71
CA GLN A 102 -3.22 1.48 -6.52
C GLN A 102 -4.21 0.79 -7.47
N GLY A 103 -3.79 -0.30 -8.12
CA GLY A 103 -4.70 -1.10 -8.95
C GLY A 103 -5.83 -1.74 -8.15
N GLY A 104 -5.53 -2.22 -6.94
CA GLY A 104 -6.52 -2.80 -6.03
C GLY A 104 -7.62 -1.82 -5.66
N TYR A 105 -7.28 -0.57 -5.37
CA TYR A 105 -8.27 0.47 -5.13
C TYR A 105 -9.14 0.77 -6.35
N VAL A 106 -8.56 0.87 -7.55
CA VAL A 106 -9.32 1.10 -8.80
C VAL A 106 -10.36 0.00 -9.00
N LEU A 107 -9.93 -1.27 -8.86
CA LEU A 107 -10.81 -2.42 -9.01
C LEU A 107 -11.90 -2.46 -7.94
N ALA A 108 -11.54 -2.16 -6.69
CA ALA A 108 -12.49 -2.22 -5.59
C ALA A 108 -13.56 -1.14 -5.67
N GLN A 109 -13.20 0.08 -6.07
CA GLN A 109 -14.14 1.16 -6.30
C GLN A 109 -15.10 0.82 -7.44
N ASN A 110 -14.59 0.28 -8.55
CA ASN A 110 -15.42 -0.10 -9.69
C ASN A 110 -16.38 -1.25 -9.35
N ALA A 111 -15.95 -2.22 -8.56
CA ALA A 111 -16.75 -3.37 -8.18
C ALA A 111 -17.66 -3.12 -6.96
N HIS A 112 -17.52 -1.97 -6.29
CA HIS A 112 -18.08 -1.73 -4.95
C HIS A 112 -17.82 -2.88 -3.97
N ASN A 113 -16.62 -3.48 -4.09
CA ASN A 113 -16.23 -4.69 -3.36
C ASN A 113 -14.73 -4.65 -3.13
N SER A 114 -14.27 -4.85 -1.89
CA SER A 114 -12.84 -4.86 -1.54
C SER A 114 -12.09 -6.13 -1.94
N GLU A 115 -12.78 -7.18 -2.39
CA GLU A 115 -12.17 -8.47 -2.73
C GLU A 115 -11.06 -8.38 -3.81
N PRO A 116 -11.21 -7.66 -4.94
CA PRO A 116 -10.14 -7.54 -5.93
C PRO A 116 -8.88 -6.90 -5.37
N MET A 117 -9.04 -5.95 -4.44
CA MET A 117 -7.93 -5.34 -3.72
C MET A 117 -7.21 -6.34 -2.81
N ALA A 118 -7.98 -7.15 -2.09
CA ALA A 118 -7.44 -8.17 -1.21
C ALA A 118 -6.58 -9.17 -2.00
N VAL A 119 -7.09 -9.64 -3.15
CA VAL A 119 -6.38 -10.56 -4.05
C VAL A 119 -5.08 -9.94 -4.59
N ALA A 120 -5.13 -8.70 -5.09
CA ALA A 120 -3.93 -8.04 -5.63
C ALA A 120 -2.83 -7.86 -4.58
N LEU A 121 -3.20 -7.46 -3.37
CA LEU A 121 -2.25 -7.30 -2.26
C LEU A 121 -1.73 -8.65 -1.78
N ASP A 122 -2.56 -9.70 -1.73
CA ASP A 122 -2.11 -11.05 -1.37
C ASP A 122 -1.04 -11.57 -2.32
N MET A 123 -1.27 -11.46 -3.63
CA MET A 123 -0.28 -11.90 -4.62
C MET A 123 1.04 -11.14 -4.48
N ALA A 124 0.99 -9.83 -4.24
CA ALA A 124 2.19 -9.03 -4.02
C ALA A 124 2.93 -9.42 -2.74
N LEU A 125 2.20 -9.65 -1.64
CA LEU A 125 2.77 -10.08 -0.36
C LEU A 125 3.32 -11.51 -0.40
N ASP A 126 2.69 -12.42 -1.15
CA ASP A 126 3.18 -13.78 -1.34
C ASP A 126 4.48 -13.78 -2.14
N HIS A 127 4.58 -12.92 -3.17
CA HIS A 127 5.86 -12.72 -3.87
C HIS A 127 6.95 -12.18 -2.94
N ILE A 128 6.63 -11.24 -2.06
CA ILE A 128 7.59 -10.75 -1.04
C ILE A 128 7.97 -11.88 -0.06
N ALA A 129 6.99 -12.69 0.36
CA ALA A 129 7.21 -13.80 1.28
C ALA A 129 8.05 -14.94 0.67
N ALA A 130 8.12 -15.05 -0.65
CA ALA A 130 9.04 -15.98 -1.32
C ALA A 130 10.52 -15.67 -1.02
N PHE A 131 10.84 -14.46 -0.58
CA PHE A 131 12.18 -14.08 -0.09
C PHE A 131 12.34 -14.23 1.43
N ALA A 132 11.40 -14.84 2.14
CA ALA A 132 11.51 -15.05 3.58
C ALA A 132 12.70 -15.97 3.92
N ARG A 133 13.45 -15.61 4.96
CA ARG A 133 14.41 -16.55 5.57
C ARG A 133 13.65 -17.45 6.56
N GLY A 134 13.88 -18.76 6.46
CA GLY A 134 13.32 -19.78 7.37
C GLY A 134 13.88 -19.71 8.77
#